data_AF-A0A2A5CS90-F1
#
_entry.id   AF-A0A2A5CS90-F1
#
_cell.length_a   1.000
_cell.length_b   1.000
_cell.length_c   1.000
_cell.angle_alpha   90.00
_cell.angle_beta   90.00
_cell.angle_gamma   90.00
#
_symmetry.space_group_name_H-M   'P 1'
#
loop_
_entity.id
_entity.type
_entity.pdbx_description
1 polymer ?
#
loop_
_entity_poly.entity_id
_entity_poly.type
_entity_poly.pdbx_seq_one_letter_code
_entity_poly.pdbx_strand_id
1 'polypeptide(L)'
;MRTFFIVLLLLPLSVLARVEPYDERSDIQPKEQITIVNDGDKQMEIHQVNGRVYGIKVIPKYGKPYFLVDPYGDGKFIRNDADRILVPEWTLLEW
;
A
#
# COMPACT_ATOMS: atom_id res chain seq x y z
N MET A 1 45.82 -18.08 34.93
CA MET A 1 45.81 -16.73 34.33
C MET A 1 45.32 -16.89 32.90
N ARG A 2 44.08 -16.46 32.63
CA ARG A 2 43.73 -15.21 31.92
C ARG A 2 43.83 -15.43 30.40
N THR A 3 42.76 -15.89 29.76
CA THR A 3 41.68 -15.12 29.13
C THR A 3 41.70 -15.46 27.62
N PHE A 4 41.09 -16.59 27.26
CA PHE A 4 40.68 -16.91 25.88
C PHE A 4 39.15 -16.83 25.82
N PHE A 5 38.64 -15.64 26.06
CA PHE A 5 37.26 -15.24 25.79
C PHE A 5 37.38 -13.78 25.36
N ILE A 6 36.47 -13.31 24.52
CA ILE A 6 36.42 -11.95 23.96
C ILE A 6 37.14 -11.82 22.59
N VAL A 7 36.71 -12.62 21.61
CA VAL A 7 36.72 -12.23 20.19
C VAL A 7 35.33 -12.50 19.59
N LEU A 8 34.29 -11.99 20.26
CA LEU A 8 32.91 -11.96 19.74
C LEU A 8 32.20 -10.64 20.07
N LEU A 9 32.96 -9.60 20.45
CA LEU A 9 32.40 -8.32 20.90
C LEU A 9 33.13 -7.16 20.22
N LEU A 10 33.23 -7.25 18.89
CA LEU A 10 33.70 -6.18 18.02
C LEU A 10 32.89 -6.20 16.70
N LEU A 11 31.60 -6.56 16.77
CA LEU A 11 30.68 -6.12 15.73
C LEU A 11 30.54 -4.60 15.90
N PRO A 12 30.93 -3.78 14.92
CA PRO A 12 30.89 -2.35 15.08
C PRO A 12 29.42 -1.93 15.17
N LEU A 13 29.08 -1.22 16.25
CA LEU A 13 27.75 -0.65 16.52
C LEU A 13 27.25 0.27 15.38
N SER A 14 28.12 0.63 14.45
CA SER A 14 27.81 1.42 13.26
C SER A 14 26.82 0.75 12.30
N VAL A 15 26.67 -0.58 12.34
CA VAL A 15 25.67 -1.27 11.50
C VAL A 15 24.23 -1.00 11.97
N LEU A 16 24.02 -0.68 13.27
CA LEU A 16 22.69 -0.40 13.82
C LEU A 16 22.22 1.04 13.61
N ALA A 17 23.13 1.98 13.31
CA ALA A 17 22.83 3.40 13.14
C ALA A 17 22.71 3.81 11.66
N ARG A 18 22.09 2.97 10.81
CA ARG A 18 21.67 3.39 9.48
C ARG A 18 20.49 4.34 9.64
N VAL A 19 20.76 5.63 9.85
CA VAL A 19 19.77 6.69 9.65
C VAL A 19 19.51 6.71 8.15
N GLU A 20 18.37 6.19 7.71
CA GLU A 20 17.95 6.37 6.33
C GLU A 20 17.80 7.88 6.10
N PRO A 21 18.46 8.44 5.06
CA PRO A 21 18.32 9.86 4.77
C PRO A 21 16.83 10.15 4.57
N TYR A 22 16.32 11.18 5.26
CA TYR A 22 14.97 11.70 5.02
C TYR A 22 14.88 12.09 3.54
N ASP A 23 14.14 11.30 2.75
CA ASP A 23 13.89 11.63 1.36
C ASP A 23 12.79 12.69 1.34
N GLU A 24 13.19 13.94 1.13
CA GLU A 24 12.30 15.10 0.98
C GLU A 24 11.27 14.90 -0.15
N ARG A 25 11.49 13.95 -1.08
CA ARG A 25 10.52 13.57 -2.13
C ARG A 25 9.40 12.67 -1.62
N SER A 26 9.49 12.15 -0.40
CA SER A 26 8.41 11.34 0.19
C SER A 26 7.15 12.18 0.43
N ASP A 27 7.30 13.47 0.73
CA ASP A 27 6.19 14.41 0.93
C ASP A 27 5.45 14.77 -0.38
N ILE A 28 6.06 14.51 -1.54
CA ILE A 28 5.53 14.84 -2.87
C ILE A 28 4.85 13.62 -3.52
N GLN A 29 5.05 12.41 -2.97
CA GLN A 29 4.44 11.21 -3.53
C GLN A 29 2.98 11.07 -3.08
N PRO A 30 2.05 10.72 -4.00
CA PRO A 30 0.67 10.46 -3.64
C PRO A 30 0.61 9.40 -2.54
N LYS A 31 -0.05 9.73 -1.42
CA LYS A 31 -0.16 8.80 -0.30
C LYS A 31 -1.21 7.75 -0.63
N GLU A 32 -0.74 6.58 -1.02
CA GLU A 32 -1.60 5.41 -1.17
C GLU A 32 -2.04 4.88 0.20
N GLN A 33 -3.31 4.51 0.31
CA GLN A 33 -3.87 3.88 1.49
C GLN A 33 -4.78 2.73 1.08
N ILE A 34 -4.62 1.58 1.73
CA ILE A 34 -5.48 0.41 1.53
C ILE A 34 -6.20 0.13 2.83
N THR A 35 -7.53 0.10 2.78
CA THR A 35 -8.39 -0.24 3.93
C THR A 35 -9.11 -1.55 3.65
N ILE A 36 -8.97 -2.52 4.54
CA ILE A 36 -9.66 -3.81 4.44
C ILE A 36 -10.94 -3.76 5.28
N VAL A 37 -12.07 -4.04 4.65
CA VAL A 37 -13.39 -4.05 5.29
C VAL A 37 -14.03 -5.42 5.08
N ASN A 38 -14.50 -6.04 6.16
CA ASN A 38 -15.34 -7.24 6.08
C ASN A 38 -16.81 -6.81 6.18
N ASP A 39 -17.62 -7.12 5.18
CA ASP A 39 -19.03 -6.72 5.09
C ASP A 39 -19.92 -7.91 4.70
N GLY A 40 -20.40 -8.62 5.73
CA GLY A 40 -21.24 -9.81 5.57
C GLY A 40 -20.50 -10.94 4.85
N ASP A 41 -21.03 -11.36 3.71
CA ASP A 41 -20.45 -12.44 2.87
C ASP A 41 -19.42 -11.93 1.85
N LYS A 42 -18.72 -10.83 2.11
CA LYS A 42 -17.64 -10.31 1.25
C LYS A 42 -16.58 -9.55 2.04
N GLN A 43 -15.35 -9.61 1.56
CA GLN A 43 -14.24 -8.75 1.98
C GLN A 43 -14.00 -7.71 0.88
N MET A 44 -13.69 -6.47 1.27
CA MET A 44 -13.39 -5.37 0.37
C MET A 44 -12.03 -4.79 0.70
N GLU A 45 -11.15 -4.65 -0.29
CA GLU A 45 -9.92 -3.87 -0.20
C GLU A 45 -10.18 -2.54 -0.89
N ILE A 46 -10.31 -1.46 -0.11
CA ILE A 46 -10.59 -0.10 -0.58
C ILE A 46 -9.25 0.59 -0.82
N HIS A 47 -8.98 0.95 -2.07
CA HIS A 47 -7.76 1.62 -2.49
C HIS A 47 -8.01 3.13 -2.62
N GLN A 48 -7.20 3.89 -1.90
CA GLN A 48 -7.28 5.34 -1.83
C GLN A 48 -5.96 5.99 -2.22
N VAL A 49 -6.07 7.18 -2.79
CA VAL A 49 -4.97 8.09 -3.05
C VAL A 49 -5.42 9.49 -2.61
N ASN A 50 -4.60 10.19 -1.82
CA ASN A 50 -4.91 11.55 -1.34
C ASN A 50 -6.32 11.67 -0.69
N GLY A 51 -6.78 10.61 -0.03
CA GLY A 51 -8.09 10.54 0.61
C GLY A 51 -9.27 10.18 -0.31
N ARG A 52 -9.07 10.08 -1.63
CA ARG A 52 -10.10 9.69 -2.61
C ARG A 52 -9.99 8.21 -2.96
N VAL A 53 -11.13 7.54 -3.11
CA VAL A 53 -11.19 6.11 -3.47
C VAL A 53 -11.10 5.99 -4.99
N TYR A 54 -10.06 5.33 -5.50
CA TYR A 54 -9.92 5.09 -6.94
C TYR A 54 -10.32 3.68 -7.35
N GLY A 55 -10.32 2.73 -6.42
CA GLY A 55 -10.96 1.45 -6.65
C GLY A 55 -11.11 0.58 -5.43
N ILE A 56 -11.91 -0.47 -5.60
CA ILE A 56 -12.30 -1.39 -4.55
C ILE A 56 -12.21 -2.80 -5.12
N LYS A 57 -11.37 -3.63 -4.55
CA LYS A 57 -11.38 -5.06 -4.83
C LYS A 57 -12.42 -5.72 -3.95
N VAL A 58 -13.41 -6.35 -4.57
CA VAL A 58 -14.45 -7.09 -3.86
C VAL A 58 -14.14 -8.57 -3.97
N ILE A 59 -14.03 -9.23 -2.81
CA ILE A 59 -13.82 -10.67 -2.67
C ILE A 59 -15.10 -11.24 -2.06
N PRO A 60 -16.07 -11.66 -2.88
CA PRO A 60 -17.28 -12.29 -2.38
C PRO A 60 -16.98 -13.71 -1.85
N LYS A 61 -17.74 -14.15 -0.85
CA LYS A 61 -17.69 -15.53 -0.33
C LYS A 61 -18.09 -16.56 -1.40
N TYR A 62 -18.99 -16.16 -2.29
CA TYR A 62 -19.45 -16.97 -3.42
C TYR A 62 -19.25 -16.18 -4.71
N GLY A 63 -18.51 -16.77 -5.66
CA GLY A 63 -18.21 -16.15 -6.95
C GLY A 63 -16.77 -15.70 -7.07
N LYS A 64 -16.46 -15.03 -8.19
CA LYS A 64 -15.11 -14.55 -8.48
C LYS A 64 -14.91 -13.14 -7.93
N PRO A 65 -13.69 -12.81 -7.44
CA PRO A 65 -13.33 -11.44 -7.15
C PRO A 65 -13.50 -10.54 -8.38
N TYR A 66 -13.84 -9.28 -8.13
CA TYR A 66 -13.96 -8.25 -9.15
C TYR A 66 -13.54 -6.90 -8.59
N PHE A 67 -13.31 -5.93 -9.46
CA PHE A 67 -12.96 -4.57 -9.08
C PHE A 67 -14.10 -3.62 -9.37
N LEU A 68 -14.24 -2.62 -8.52
CA LEU A 68 -14.98 -1.39 -8.78
C LEU A 68 -13.94 -0.30 -8.96
N VAL A 69 -13.95 0.43 -10.07
CA VAL A 69 -12.94 1.46 -10.39
C VAL A 69 -13.67 2.76 -10.69
N ASP A 70 -13.16 3.88 -10.16
CA ASP A 70 -13.62 5.22 -10.54
C ASP A 70 -12.70 5.75 -11.64
N PRO A 71 -13.10 5.67 -12.93
CA PRO A 71 -12.23 6.05 -14.02
C PRO A 71 -12.03 7.57 -14.14
N TYR A 72 -12.91 8.39 -13.54
CA TYR A 72 -12.93 9.84 -13.74
C TYR A 72 -12.72 10.66 -12.46
N GLY A 73 -12.68 10.04 -11.29
CA GLY A 73 -12.54 10.72 -10.01
C GLY A 73 -13.83 11.41 -9.56
N ASP A 74 -14.98 11.06 -10.14
CA ASP A 74 -16.29 11.66 -9.86
C ASP A 74 -17.13 10.83 -8.86
N GLY A 75 -16.54 9.77 -8.31
CA GLY A 75 -17.16 8.84 -7.38
C GLY A 75 -18.06 7.80 -8.06
N LYS A 76 -18.13 7.75 -9.39
CA LYS A 76 -18.93 6.73 -10.10
C LYS A 76 -18.07 5.53 -10.45
N PHE A 77 -18.34 4.44 -9.76
CA PHE A 77 -17.61 3.20 -9.96
C PHE A 77 -18.19 2.37 -11.10
N ILE A 78 -17.31 1.89 -11.97
CA ILE A 78 -17.61 0.86 -12.96
C ILE A 78 -17.05 -0.47 -12.50
N ARG A 79 -17.78 -1.55 -12.79
CA ARG A 79 -17.28 -2.90 -12.55
C ARG A 79 -16.23 -3.27 -13.60
N ASN A 80 -15.13 -3.84 -13.13
CA ASN A 80 -14.06 -4.38 -13.94
C ASN A 80 -13.73 -5.81 -13.47
N ASP A 81 -13.88 -6.78 -14.36
CA ASP A 81 -13.60 -8.19 -14.10
C ASP A 81 -12.18 -8.60 -14.51
N ALA A 82 -11.28 -7.65 -14.78
CA ALA A 82 -9.86 -7.91 -15.04
C ALA A 82 -9.16 -8.45 -13.78
N ASP A 83 -8.02 -9.11 -13.98
CA ASP A 83 -7.23 -9.70 -12.89
C ASP A 83 -6.46 -8.67 -12.04
N ARG A 84 -6.53 -7.39 -12.40
CA ARG A 84 -5.86 -6.28 -11.70
C ARG A 84 -6.70 -5.01 -11.76
N ILE A 85 -6.49 -4.13 -10.78
CA ILE A 85 -7.04 -2.78 -10.82
C ILE A 85 -6.39 -1.99 -11.97
N LEU A 86 -7.22 -1.41 -12.83
CA LEU A 86 -6.76 -0.43 -13.81
C LEU A 86 -6.68 0.90 -13.09
N VAL A 87 -5.47 1.31 -12.73
CA VAL A 87 -5.21 2.57 -12.03
C VAL A 87 -5.64 3.73 -12.94
N PRO A 88 -6.62 4.56 -12.53
CA PRO A 88 -7.08 5.68 -13.34
C PRO A 88 -6.00 6.76 -13.51
N GLU A 89 -6.01 7.48 -14.62
CA GLU A 89 -5.00 8.51 -14.89
C GLU A 89 -5.04 9.67 -13.87
N TRP A 90 -6.24 10.03 -13.41
CA TRP A 90 -6.41 11.13 -12.45
C TRP A 90 -5.65 10.90 -11.14
N THR A 91 -5.41 9.65 -10.73
CA THR A 91 -4.64 9.34 -9.51
C THR A 91 -3.17 9.77 -9.63
N LEU A 92 -2.66 9.93 -10.85
CA LEU A 92 -1.30 10.35 -11.14
C LEU A 92 -1.16 11.87 -11.26
N LEU A 93 -2.28 12.57 -11.48
CA LEU A 93 -2.32 14.00 -11.78
C LEU A 93 -2.81 14.86 -10.60
N GLU A 94 -3.24 14.26 -9.49
CA GLU A 94 -3.57 14.97 -8.26
C GLU A 94 -2.35 15.12 -7.34
N TRP A 95 -1.79 16.34 -7.28
CA TRP A 95 -0.67 16.77 -6.44
C TRP A 95 -0.88 18.23 -6.04
#